data_AF-A0A011P4S7-F1
#
_entry.id   AF-A0A011P4S7-F1
#
_cell.length_a   1.000
_cell.length_b   1.000
_cell.length_c   1.000
_cell.angle_alpha   90.00
_cell.angle_beta   90.00
_cell.angle_gamma   90.00
#
_symmetry.space_group_name_H-M   'P 1'
#
loop_
_entity.id
_entity.type
_entity.pdbx_description
1 polymer ?
#
loop_
_entity_poly.entity_id
_entity_poly.type
_entity_poly.pdbx_seq_one_letter_code
_entity_poly.pdbx_strand_id
1 'polypeptide(L)'
;MQIKFADLLQDSWNFMRNQQRFSLTAVAIIVIIQLAVIFLFPHEPSSISQQQIDSRQIELPNMLPTILLGVANFFISLLMILNIQSINNGYYRHFFQHTAEALKAFFPVLLLNFAMILPLSLGGSIVIGTAEMMILAFPMIIIGFYWFFKLCLVIYVYLLEKPQKGFMETIKFTLQLSRGRMLPLVLFCIISYVVPGILSRMISGFGNSFVGVLITIILSTLISVFIAIFSFRFYQVYRQSPTNY
;
A
#
# COMPACT_ATOMS: atom_id res chain seq x y z
N MET A 1 18.38 16.65 -8.97
CA MET A 1 18.70 16.62 -7.52
C MET A 1 18.74 15.18 -7.06
N GLN A 2 19.73 14.79 -6.25
CA GLN A 2 19.75 13.47 -5.61
C GLN A 2 18.71 13.48 -4.48
N ILE A 3 17.79 12.52 -4.48
CA ILE A 3 16.78 12.38 -3.42
C ILE A 3 17.48 11.84 -2.18
N LYS A 4 17.52 12.63 -1.11
CA LYS A 4 18.08 12.22 0.18
C LYS A 4 17.02 11.46 0.97
N PHE A 5 17.03 10.14 0.85
CA PHE A 5 16.06 9.26 1.53
C PHE A 5 16.13 9.35 3.05
N ALA A 6 17.32 9.58 3.63
CA ALA A 6 17.49 9.75 5.07
C ALA A 6 16.69 10.95 5.60
N ASP A 7 16.83 12.10 4.93
CA ASP A 7 16.09 13.32 5.27
C ASP A 7 14.58 13.11 5.13
N LEU A 8 14.13 12.43 4.06
CA LEU A 8 12.71 12.08 3.88
C LEU A 8 12.15 11.19 4.99
N LEU A 9 12.92 10.20 5.44
CA LEU A 9 12.51 9.32 6.53
C LEU A 9 12.44 10.09 7.86
N GLN A 10 13.43 10.93 8.13
CA GLN A 10 13.46 11.78 9.31
C GLN A 10 12.30 12.79 9.32
N ASP A 11 12.01 13.42 8.19
CA ASP A 11 10.88 14.34 8.05
C ASP A 11 9.53 13.64 8.21
N SER A 12 9.41 12.42 7.70
CA SER A 12 8.20 11.61 7.86
C SER A 12 7.97 11.25 9.33
N TRP A 13 9.04 10.91 10.06
CA TRP A 13 9.00 10.68 11.50
C TRP A 13 8.63 11.95 12.27
N ASN A 14 9.28 13.06 11.96
CA ASN A 14 9.00 14.36 12.56
C ASN A 14 7.55 14.77 12.35
N PHE A 15 7.00 14.54 11.16
CA PHE A 15 5.59 14.80 10.86
C PHE A 15 4.67 13.96 11.75
N MET A 16 4.91 12.66 11.85
CA MET A 16 4.10 11.77 12.70
C MET A 16 4.14 12.22 14.18
N ARG A 17 5.30 12.65 14.65
CA ARG A 17 5.48 13.18 16.01
C ARG A 17 4.82 14.54 16.23
N ASN A 18 4.81 15.42 15.22
CA ASN A 18 4.23 16.76 15.33
C ASN A 18 2.71 16.73 15.16
N GLN A 19 2.19 15.86 14.31
CA GLN A 19 0.76 15.72 13.99
C GLN A 19 0.13 14.54 14.72
N GLN A 20 0.36 14.45 16.04
CA GLN A 20 -0.03 13.30 16.86
C GLN A 20 -1.52 12.98 16.79
N ARG A 21 -2.38 14.02 16.76
CA ARG A 21 -3.83 13.83 16.66
C ARG A 21 -4.22 13.08 15.40
N PHE A 22 -3.63 13.43 14.26
CA PHE A 22 -3.86 12.72 13.00
C PHE A 22 -3.31 11.28 13.07
N SER A 23 -2.05 11.12 13.48
CA SER A 23 -1.39 9.81 13.49
C SER A 23 -2.03 8.83 14.47
N LEU A 24 -2.38 9.26 15.69
CA LEU A 24 -3.09 8.43 16.67
C LEU A 24 -4.49 8.05 16.18
N THR A 25 -5.21 8.97 15.53
CA THR A 25 -6.54 8.66 14.97
C THR A 25 -6.44 7.65 13.83
N ALA A 26 -5.45 7.81 12.94
CA ALA A 26 -5.20 6.86 11.86
C ALA A 26 -4.88 5.45 12.39
N VAL A 27 -3.99 5.35 13.38
CA VAL A 27 -3.64 4.09 14.02
C VAL A 27 -4.87 3.48 14.71
N ALA A 28 -5.61 4.27 15.50
CA ALA A 28 -6.79 3.79 16.21
C ALA A 28 -7.85 3.22 15.25
N ILE A 29 -8.14 3.92 14.15
CA ILE A 29 -9.11 3.45 13.14
C ILE A 29 -8.67 2.12 12.52
N ILE A 30 -7.42 2.01 12.09
CA ILE A 30 -6.90 0.79 11.46
C ILE A 30 -6.90 -0.37 12.46
N VAL A 31 -6.50 -0.14 13.72
CA VAL A 31 -6.55 -1.16 14.78
C VAL A 31 -7.98 -1.62 15.04
N ILE A 32 -8.93 -0.69 15.14
CA ILE A 32 -10.35 -1.01 15.34
C ILE A 32 -10.88 -1.85 14.17
N ILE A 33 -10.55 -1.50 12.93
CA ILE A 33 -10.96 -2.27 11.74
C ILE A 33 -10.37 -3.69 11.79
N GLN A 34 -9.08 -3.83 12.11
CA GLN A 34 -8.44 -5.14 12.20
C GLN A 34 -9.05 -6.00 13.31
N LEU A 35 -9.29 -5.43 14.49
CA LEU A 35 -9.95 -6.13 15.60
C LEU A 35 -11.39 -6.50 15.24
N ALA A 36 -12.15 -5.60 14.64
CA ALA A 36 -13.53 -5.88 14.22
C ALA A 36 -13.59 -7.07 13.28
N VAL A 37 -12.66 -7.20 12.33
CA VAL A 37 -12.61 -8.35 11.42
C VAL A 37 -12.28 -9.64 12.17
N ILE A 38 -11.32 -9.63 13.10
CA ILE A 38 -10.98 -10.80 13.92
C ILE A 38 -12.18 -11.26 14.77
N PHE A 39 -12.93 -10.31 15.35
CA PHE A 39 -14.10 -10.61 16.19
C PHE A 39 -15.33 -11.04 15.39
N LEU A 40 -15.59 -10.42 14.23
CA LEU A 40 -16.75 -10.74 13.38
C LEU A 40 -16.55 -12.02 12.57
N PHE A 41 -15.30 -12.36 12.26
CA PHE A 41 -14.93 -13.53 11.47
C PHE A 41 -13.81 -14.32 12.18
N PRO A 42 -14.13 -14.99 13.30
CA PRO A 42 -13.16 -15.83 13.98
C PRO A 42 -12.68 -16.91 13.01
N HIS A 43 -11.38 -16.89 12.69
CA HIS A 43 -10.76 -17.96 11.94
C HIS A 43 -10.72 -19.19 12.85
N GLU A 44 -11.44 -20.25 12.49
CA GLU A 44 -11.16 -21.55 13.09
C GLU A 44 -9.76 -21.97 12.63
N PRO A 45 -8.86 -22.37 13.55
CA PRO A 45 -7.57 -22.89 13.16
C PRO A 45 -7.83 -24.21 12.43
N SER A 46 -7.81 -24.16 11.09
CA SER A 46 -7.78 -25.36 10.27
C SER A 46 -6.53 -26.14 10.70
N SER A 47 -6.73 -27.25 11.41
CA SER A 47 -5.66 -28.18 11.74
C SER A 47 -5.02 -28.63 10.43
N ILE A 48 -3.81 -28.17 10.17
CA ILE A 48 -3.04 -28.56 8.98
C ILE A 48 -2.59 -30.01 9.21
N SER A 49 -3.46 -30.97 8.90
CA SER A 49 -3.02 -32.32 8.52
C SER A 49 -2.48 -32.22 7.09
N GLN A 50 -1.21 -32.57 6.91
CA GLN A 50 -0.41 -32.49 5.68
C GLN A 50 -0.95 -33.26 4.45
N GLN A 51 -2.19 -33.75 4.47
CA GLN A 51 -2.81 -34.54 3.40
C GLN A 51 -3.79 -33.77 2.49
N GLN A 52 -4.05 -32.48 2.71
CA GLN A 52 -5.03 -31.69 1.91
C GLN A 52 -4.42 -30.69 0.92
N ILE A 53 -3.29 -31.02 0.31
CA ILE A 53 -2.72 -30.18 -0.76
C ILE A 53 -3.51 -30.36 -2.09
N ASP A 54 -4.26 -31.47 -2.26
CA ASP A 54 -4.91 -31.82 -3.53
C ASP A 54 -6.35 -31.31 -3.74
N SER A 55 -6.93 -30.55 -2.81
CA SER A 55 -8.27 -29.96 -3.02
C SER A 55 -8.43 -28.64 -2.27
N ARG A 56 -7.64 -27.63 -2.64
CA ARG A 56 -7.92 -26.24 -2.24
C ARG A 56 -9.12 -25.72 -3.03
N GLN A 57 -10.32 -26.20 -2.71
CA GLN A 57 -11.52 -25.41 -2.95
C GLN A 57 -11.46 -24.24 -1.97
N ILE A 58 -10.91 -23.13 -2.43
CA ILE A 58 -10.94 -21.87 -1.69
C ILE A 58 -12.41 -21.42 -1.69
N GLU A 59 -13.14 -21.77 -0.64
CA GLU A 59 -14.53 -21.38 -0.52
C GLU A 59 -14.61 -19.85 -0.35
N LEU A 60 -15.45 -19.20 -1.18
CA LEU A 60 -15.70 -17.76 -1.16
C LEU A 60 -15.99 -17.17 0.25
N PRO A 61 -16.72 -17.87 1.16
CA PRO A 61 -16.94 -17.41 2.54
C PRO A 61 -15.64 -17.22 3.34
N ASN A 62 -14.60 -18.02 3.09
CA ASN A 62 -13.32 -17.92 3.78
C ASN A 62 -12.46 -16.75 3.27
N MET A 63 -12.76 -16.24 2.07
CA MET A 63 -12.07 -15.07 1.49
C MET A 63 -12.74 -13.74 1.83
N LEU A 64 -14.04 -13.75 2.15
CA LEU A 64 -14.82 -12.56 2.42
C LEU A 64 -14.19 -11.63 3.49
N PRO A 65 -13.72 -12.13 4.65
CA PRO A 65 -13.12 -11.27 5.68
C PRO A 65 -11.86 -10.56 5.18
N THR A 66 -11.03 -11.28 4.43
CA THR A 66 -9.78 -10.75 3.84
C THR A 66 -10.06 -9.70 2.79
N ILE A 67 -11.05 -9.92 1.93
CA ILE A 67 -11.48 -8.95 0.91
C ILE A 67 -12.02 -7.69 1.57
N LEU A 68 -12.90 -7.84 2.58
CA LEU A 68 -13.50 -6.73 3.29
C LEU A 68 -12.44 -5.88 4.00
N LEU A 69 -11.49 -6.53 4.67
CA LEU A 69 -10.35 -5.88 5.30
C LEU A 69 -9.47 -5.16 4.28
N GLY A 70 -9.23 -5.77 3.12
CA GLY A 70 -8.48 -5.16 2.01
C GLY A 70 -9.16 -3.89 1.48
N VAL A 71 -10.46 -3.94 1.24
CA VAL A 71 -11.29 -2.81 0.79
C VAL A 71 -11.28 -1.69 1.82
N ALA A 72 -11.49 -2.01 3.10
CA ALA A 72 -11.49 -1.04 4.19
C ALA A 72 -10.12 -0.35 4.32
N ASN A 73 -9.03 -1.11 4.34
CA ASN A 73 -7.68 -0.57 4.42
C ASN A 73 -7.33 0.29 3.19
N PHE A 74 -7.76 -0.12 2.00
CA PHE A 74 -7.58 0.67 0.79
C PHE A 74 -8.29 2.02 0.89
N PHE A 75 -9.55 2.04 1.33
CA PHE A 75 -10.30 3.28 1.54
C PHE A 75 -9.65 4.20 2.58
N ILE A 76 -9.22 3.64 3.73
CA ILE A 76 -8.51 4.40 4.76
C ILE A 76 -7.19 4.96 4.23
N SER A 77 -6.47 4.23 3.37
CA SER A 77 -5.26 4.72 2.73
C SER A 77 -5.52 5.96 1.86
N LEU A 78 -6.61 5.98 1.08
CA LEU A 78 -7.01 7.17 0.30
C LEU A 78 -7.30 8.37 1.21
N LEU A 79 -8.05 8.14 2.28
CA LEU A 79 -8.33 9.16 3.29
C LEU A 79 -7.05 9.70 3.92
N MET A 80 -6.10 8.83 4.27
CA MET A 80 -4.81 9.26 4.82
C MET A 80 -4.07 10.16 3.83
N ILE A 81 -3.99 9.81 2.55
CA ILE A 81 -3.32 10.62 1.52
C ILE A 81 -3.93 12.03 1.43
N LEU A 82 -5.25 12.13 1.34
CA LEU A 82 -5.96 13.41 1.25
C LEU A 82 -5.82 14.24 2.54
N ASN A 83 -5.88 13.58 3.70
CA ASN A 83 -5.67 14.25 4.99
C ASN A 83 -4.25 14.78 5.12
N ILE A 84 -3.21 14.01 4.75
CA ILE A 84 -1.82 14.49 4.76
C ILE A 84 -1.67 15.70 3.84
N GLN A 85 -2.31 15.70 2.66
CA GLN A 85 -2.35 16.87 1.78
C GLN A 85 -2.97 18.09 2.47
N SER A 86 -4.12 17.91 3.13
CA SER A 86 -4.80 19.00 3.83
C SER A 86 -4.02 19.56 5.02
N ILE A 87 -3.28 18.70 5.74
CA ILE A 87 -2.39 19.09 6.83
C ILE A 87 -1.25 19.94 6.28
N ASN A 88 -0.62 19.49 5.19
CA ASN A 88 0.45 20.25 4.54
C ASN A 88 -0.04 21.61 3.97
N ASN A 89 -1.31 21.70 3.58
CA ASN A 89 -1.93 22.95 3.14
C ASN A 89 -2.48 23.82 4.29
N GLY A 90 -2.47 23.34 5.53
CA GLY A 90 -2.93 24.09 6.71
C GLY A 90 -4.45 24.12 6.94
N TYR A 91 -5.23 23.30 6.24
CA TYR A 91 -6.71 23.31 6.33
C TYR A 91 -7.31 22.06 6.98
N TYR A 92 -6.50 21.24 7.64
CA TYR A 92 -6.98 20.02 8.33
C TYR A 92 -7.86 20.34 9.54
N ARG A 93 -9.06 19.76 9.58
CA ARG A 93 -10.03 19.89 10.69
C ARG A 93 -10.30 18.55 11.37
N HIS A 94 -10.62 17.50 10.62
CA HIS A 94 -10.91 16.17 11.14
C HIS A 94 -10.60 15.06 10.12
N PHE A 95 -10.40 13.83 10.60
CA PHE A 95 -9.94 12.69 9.77
C PHE A 95 -10.91 12.33 8.63
N PHE A 96 -12.22 12.48 8.84
CA PHE A 96 -13.23 12.12 7.83
C PHE A 96 -13.66 13.29 6.93
N GLN A 97 -12.90 14.39 6.88
CA GLN A 97 -13.32 15.57 6.11
C GLN A 97 -13.32 15.33 4.60
N HIS A 98 -12.44 14.43 4.12
CA HIS A 98 -12.32 14.07 2.70
C HIS A 98 -13.07 12.79 2.33
N THR A 99 -14.02 12.32 3.14
CA THR A 99 -14.75 11.06 2.86
C THR A 99 -15.47 11.07 1.52
N ALA A 100 -16.14 12.17 1.17
CA ALA A 100 -16.84 12.27 -0.12
C ALA A 100 -15.88 12.28 -1.31
N GLU A 101 -14.71 12.91 -1.16
CA GLU A 101 -13.66 12.96 -2.19
C GLU A 101 -12.99 11.59 -2.36
N ALA A 102 -12.65 10.93 -1.26
CA ALA A 102 -12.12 9.57 -1.25
C ALA A 102 -13.10 8.57 -1.87
N LEU A 103 -14.40 8.69 -1.59
CA LEU A 103 -15.42 7.80 -2.16
C LEU A 103 -15.57 7.99 -3.67
N LYS A 104 -15.56 9.23 -4.17
CA LYS A 104 -15.57 9.53 -5.61
C LYS A 104 -14.32 8.99 -6.32
N ALA A 105 -13.16 9.10 -5.67
CA ALA A 105 -11.89 8.60 -6.20
C ALA A 105 -11.71 7.08 -6.03
N PHE A 106 -12.54 6.40 -5.22
CA PHE A 106 -12.33 5.02 -4.83
C PHE A 106 -12.23 4.07 -6.04
N PHE A 107 -13.24 4.06 -6.91
CA PHE A 107 -13.28 3.16 -8.07
C PHE A 107 -12.17 3.47 -9.10
N PRO A 108 -11.95 4.73 -9.53
CA PRO A 108 -10.86 5.05 -10.43
C PRO A 108 -9.48 4.65 -9.88
N VAL A 109 -9.22 4.93 -8.60
CA VAL A 109 -7.94 4.60 -7.97
C VAL A 109 -7.78 3.09 -7.77
N LEU A 110 -8.87 2.37 -7.48
CA LEU A 110 -8.86 0.91 -7.42
C LEU A 110 -8.48 0.30 -8.78
N LEU A 111 -9.04 0.80 -9.87
CA LEU A 111 -8.68 0.35 -11.23
C LEU A 111 -7.20 0.66 -11.55
N LEU A 112 -6.70 1.83 -11.14
CA LEU A 112 -5.28 2.17 -11.32
C LEU A 112 -4.37 1.25 -10.50
N ASN A 113 -4.79 0.89 -9.29
CA ASN A 113 -4.08 -0.07 -8.44
C ASN A 113 -4.05 -1.46 -9.09
N PHE A 114 -5.16 -1.93 -9.65
CA PHE A 114 -5.17 -3.17 -10.43
C PHE A 114 -4.25 -3.09 -11.64
N ALA A 115 -4.31 -2.00 -12.42
CA ALA A 115 -3.43 -1.82 -13.58
C ALA A 115 -1.93 -1.82 -13.20
N MET A 116 -1.59 -1.36 -12.00
CA MET A 116 -0.23 -1.38 -11.46
C MET A 116 0.23 -2.79 -11.07
N ILE A 117 -0.62 -3.57 -10.38
CA ILE A 117 -0.24 -4.85 -9.77
C ILE A 117 -0.45 -6.05 -10.71
N LEU A 118 -1.40 -5.95 -11.66
CA LEU A 118 -1.86 -7.06 -12.49
C LEU A 118 -0.73 -7.80 -13.24
N PRO A 119 0.22 -7.11 -13.90
CA PRO A 119 1.31 -7.80 -14.59
C PRO A 119 2.18 -8.64 -13.64
N LEU A 120 2.43 -8.13 -12.42
CA LEU A 120 3.20 -8.83 -11.40
C LEU A 120 2.43 -10.03 -10.83
N SER A 121 1.12 -9.89 -10.59
CA SER A 121 0.30 -11.01 -10.10
C SER A 121 0.20 -12.15 -11.11
N LEU A 122 0.08 -11.84 -12.41
CA LEU A 122 0.09 -12.86 -13.48
C LEU A 122 1.42 -13.61 -13.54
N GLY A 123 2.55 -12.90 -13.44
CA GLY A 123 3.87 -13.53 -13.34
C GLY A 123 3.98 -14.45 -12.12
N GLY A 124 3.49 -13.99 -10.96
CA GLY A 124 3.49 -14.77 -9.72
C GLY A 124 2.62 -16.03 -9.78
N SER A 125 1.44 -15.97 -10.40
CA SER A 125 0.57 -17.15 -10.52
C SER A 125 1.19 -18.26 -11.36
N ILE A 126 1.95 -17.92 -12.40
CA ILE A 126 2.61 -18.89 -13.28
C ILE A 126 3.71 -19.64 -12.52
N VAL A 127 4.47 -18.96 -11.64
CA VAL A 127 5.50 -19.60 -10.80
C VAL A 127 4.90 -20.61 -9.82
N ILE A 128 3.75 -20.29 -9.24
CA ILE A 128 3.11 -21.14 -8.23
C ILE A 128 2.39 -22.33 -8.88
N GLY A 129 1.89 -22.19 -10.12
CA GLY A 129 1.08 -23.19 -10.79
C GLY A 129 1.83 -24.46 -11.16
N THR A 130 2.92 -24.35 -11.93
CA THR A 130 3.67 -25.51 -12.45
C THR A 130 5.14 -25.17 -12.66
N ALA A 131 6.05 -26.00 -12.16
CA ALA A 131 7.49 -25.77 -12.27
C ALA A 131 7.99 -25.69 -13.73
N GLU A 132 7.32 -26.38 -14.66
CA GLU A 132 7.66 -26.39 -16.09
C GLU A 132 7.44 -25.02 -16.77
N MET A 133 6.54 -24.20 -16.24
CA MET A 133 6.25 -22.85 -16.76
C MET A 133 7.22 -21.79 -16.21
N MET A 134 8.20 -22.16 -15.39
CA MET A 134 9.13 -21.21 -14.77
C MET A 134 9.95 -20.44 -15.81
N ILE A 135 10.31 -21.08 -16.93
CA ILE A 135 11.03 -20.44 -18.05
C ILE A 135 10.19 -19.30 -18.66
N LEU A 136 8.87 -19.49 -18.77
CA LEU A 136 7.93 -18.46 -19.25
C LEU A 136 7.63 -17.41 -18.18
N ALA A 137 7.67 -17.79 -16.90
CA ALA A 137 7.37 -16.89 -15.78
C ALA A 137 8.44 -15.80 -15.60
N PHE A 138 9.71 -16.12 -15.82
CA PHE A 138 10.82 -15.18 -15.66
C PHE A 138 10.66 -13.86 -16.45
N PRO A 139 10.50 -13.88 -17.79
CA PRO A 139 10.33 -12.64 -18.54
C PRO A 139 9.06 -11.88 -18.13
N MET A 140 7.98 -12.60 -17.79
CA MET A 140 6.73 -11.99 -17.35
C MET A 140 6.87 -11.26 -16.01
N ILE A 141 7.61 -11.84 -15.06
CA ILE A 141 7.93 -11.21 -13.77
C ILE A 141 8.80 -9.97 -13.96
N ILE A 142 9.81 -10.04 -14.83
CA ILE A 142 10.68 -8.89 -15.12
C ILE A 142 9.86 -7.73 -15.70
N ILE A 143 8.99 -8.01 -16.68
CA ILE A 143 8.06 -7.03 -17.24
C ILE A 143 7.11 -6.51 -16.16
N GLY A 144 6.62 -7.39 -15.28
CA GLY A 144 5.75 -7.04 -14.17
C GLY A 144 6.40 -6.07 -13.19
N PHE A 145 7.64 -6.33 -12.77
CA PHE A 145 8.40 -5.40 -11.92
C PHE A 145 8.68 -4.08 -12.62
N TYR A 146 9.06 -4.10 -13.89
CA TYR A 146 9.27 -2.88 -14.66
C TYR A 146 8.01 -2.00 -14.68
N TRP A 147 6.84 -2.61 -14.93
CA TRP A 147 5.57 -1.92 -14.94
C TRP A 147 5.17 -1.39 -13.55
N PHE A 148 5.34 -2.22 -12.52
CA PHE A 148 5.07 -1.88 -11.13
C PHE A 148 5.89 -0.69 -10.66
N PHE A 149 7.21 -0.70 -10.88
CA PHE A 149 8.07 0.42 -10.49
C PHE A 149 7.70 1.71 -11.22
N LYS A 150 7.30 1.63 -12.49
CA LYS A 150 6.88 2.80 -13.23
C LYS A 150 5.55 3.39 -12.75
N LEU A 151 4.62 2.55 -12.28
CA LEU A 151 3.30 2.98 -11.84
C LEU A 151 3.14 3.09 -10.33
N CYS A 152 4.19 2.87 -9.53
CA CYS A 152 4.10 2.88 -8.07
C CYS A 152 3.55 4.19 -7.46
N LEU A 153 3.63 5.31 -8.19
CA LEU A 153 3.12 6.62 -7.76
C LEU A 153 1.75 6.99 -8.38
N VAL A 154 1.12 6.09 -9.15
CA VAL A 154 -0.09 6.40 -9.94
C VAL A 154 -1.26 6.86 -9.07
N ILE A 155 -1.40 6.27 -7.88
CA ILE A 155 -2.44 6.63 -6.90
C ILE A 155 -2.26 8.08 -6.42
N TYR A 156 -1.03 8.46 -6.10
CA TYR A 156 -0.69 9.81 -5.64
C TYR A 156 -0.88 10.84 -6.76
N VAL A 157 -0.49 10.50 -8.00
CA VAL A 157 -0.73 11.34 -9.17
C VAL A 157 -2.22 11.60 -9.37
N TYR A 158 -3.07 10.57 -9.29
CA TYR A 158 -4.51 10.74 -9.48
C TYR A 158 -5.16 11.62 -8.41
N LEU A 159 -4.78 11.43 -7.14
CA LEU A 159 -5.38 12.14 -6.01
C LEU A 159 -4.87 13.57 -5.85
N LEU A 160 -3.60 13.83 -6.16
CA LEU A 160 -2.94 15.09 -5.78
C LEU A 160 -2.80 16.09 -6.93
N GLU A 161 -2.90 15.65 -8.19
CA GLU A 161 -2.88 16.54 -9.35
C GLU A 161 -4.25 17.17 -9.58
N LYS A 162 -4.29 18.50 -9.74
CA LYS A 162 -5.50 19.27 -10.07
C LYS A 162 -5.29 19.99 -11.42
N PRO A 163 -6.23 19.89 -12.38
CA PRO A 163 -7.48 19.12 -12.36
C PRO A 163 -7.26 17.60 -12.39
N GLN A 164 -8.24 16.83 -11.89
CA GLN A 164 -8.20 15.37 -11.91
C GLN A 164 -8.14 14.88 -13.37
N LYS A 165 -7.04 14.22 -13.72
CA LYS A 165 -6.80 13.69 -15.07
C LYS A 165 -7.63 12.43 -15.29
N GLY A 166 -8.01 12.16 -16.55
CA GLY A 166 -8.69 10.91 -16.90
C GLY A 166 -7.78 9.69 -16.64
N PHE A 167 -8.35 8.50 -16.48
CA PHE A 167 -7.60 7.26 -16.17
C PHE A 167 -6.35 7.05 -17.03
N MET A 168 -6.51 7.15 -18.36
CA MET A 168 -5.39 6.96 -19.31
C MET A 168 -4.37 8.10 -19.24
N GLU A 169 -4.83 9.33 -18.98
CA GLU A 169 -3.96 10.49 -18.85
C GLU A 169 -3.10 10.41 -17.58
N THR A 170 -3.67 9.92 -16.47
CA THR A 170 -2.95 9.65 -15.23
C THR A 170 -1.82 8.65 -15.48
N ILE A 171 -2.10 7.52 -16.13
CA ILE A 171 -1.08 6.51 -16.46
C ILE A 171 0.02 7.12 -17.33
N LYS A 172 -0.35 7.81 -18.43
CA LYS A 172 0.62 8.46 -19.32
C LYS A 172 1.49 9.46 -18.57
N PHE A 173 0.89 10.27 -17.70
CA PHE A 173 1.61 11.24 -16.90
C PHE A 173 2.55 10.57 -15.88
N THR A 174 2.11 9.52 -15.19
CA THR A 174 2.97 8.76 -14.27
C THR A 174 4.15 8.12 -15.01
N LEU A 175 3.93 7.58 -16.21
CA LEU A 175 4.99 7.02 -17.05
C LEU A 175 6.00 8.08 -17.50
N GLN A 176 5.54 9.28 -17.84
CA GLN A 176 6.41 10.41 -18.18
C GLN A 176 7.20 10.87 -16.95
N LEU A 177 6.55 10.96 -15.78
CA LEU A 177 7.18 11.36 -14.52
C LEU A 177 8.31 10.40 -14.09
N SER A 178 8.13 9.11 -14.39
CA SER A 178 9.09 8.03 -14.12
C SER A 178 10.29 8.01 -15.09
N ARG A 179 10.19 8.69 -16.25
CA ARG A 179 11.19 8.62 -17.31
C ARG A 179 12.54 9.16 -16.83
N GLY A 180 13.60 8.37 -17.00
CA GLY A 180 14.97 8.73 -16.64
C GLY A 180 15.30 8.68 -15.13
N ARG A 181 14.35 8.33 -14.26
CA ARG A 181 14.55 8.34 -12.79
C ARG A 181 13.99 7.07 -12.13
N MET A 182 14.38 5.93 -12.67
CA MET A 182 13.93 4.62 -12.18
C MET A 182 14.57 4.25 -10.84
N LEU A 183 15.84 4.59 -10.61
CA LEU A 183 16.56 4.20 -9.39
C LEU A 183 15.91 4.71 -8.09
N PRO A 184 15.50 6.00 -7.98
CA PRO A 184 14.77 6.45 -6.81
C PRO A 184 13.40 5.76 -6.62
N LEU A 185 12.71 5.40 -7.70
CA LEU A 185 11.44 4.67 -7.62
C LEU A 185 11.65 3.24 -7.12
N VAL A 186 12.71 2.58 -7.55
CA VAL A 186 13.07 1.23 -7.07
C VAL A 186 13.38 1.28 -5.56
N LEU A 187 14.21 2.24 -5.12
CA LEU A 187 14.50 2.42 -3.69
C LEU A 187 13.24 2.73 -2.87
N PHE A 188 12.39 3.61 -3.39
CA PHE A 188 11.08 3.90 -2.79
C PHE A 188 10.23 2.63 -2.66
N CYS A 189 10.19 1.79 -3.70
CA CYS A 189 9.41 0.57 -3.67
C CYS A 189 9.97 -0.45 -2.66
N ILE A 190 11.29 -0.56 -2.55
CA ILE A 190 11.94 -1.41 -1.53
C ILE A 190 11.52 -0.94 -0.14
N ILE A 191 11.66 0.36 0.15
CA ILE A 191 11.31 0.92 1.47
C ILE A 191 9.81 0.81 1.76
N SER A 192 8.94 0.97 0.77
CA SER A 192 7.50 1.08 1.00
C SER A 192 6.74 -0.24 0.92
N TYR A 193 7.27 -1.23 0.18
CA TYR A 193 6.59 -2.51 -0.02
C TYR A 193 7.40 -3.71 0.52
N VAL A 194 8.73 -3.70 0.42
CA VAL A 194 9.56 -4.83 0.86
C VAL A 194 9.84 -4.77 2.35
N VAL A 195 10.32 -3.61 2.85
CA VAL A 195 10.67 -3.42 4.28
C VAL A 195 9.48 -3.70 5.20
N PRO A 196 8.26 -3.16 4.97
CA PRO A 196 7.11 -3.45 5.83
C PRO A 196 6.72 -4.92 5.81
N GLY A 197 6.88 -5.59 4.66
CA GLY A 197 6.63 -7.03 4.52
C GLY A 197 7.59 -7.86 5.37
N ILE A 198 8.88 -7.54 5.37
CA ILE A 198 9.89 -8.22 6.21
C ILE A 198 9.60 -7.94 7.69
N LEU A 199 9.37 -6.68 8.07
CA LEU A 199 9.06 -6.32 9.46
C LEU A 199 7.80 -7.04 9.94
N SER A 200 6.75 -7.09 9.14
CA SER A 200 5.51 -7.79 9.51
C SER A 200 5.74 -9.27 9.78
N ARG A 201 6.60 -9.94 9.00
CA ARG A 201 6.99 -11.34 9.24
C ARG A 201 7.79 -11.51 10.52
N MET A 202 8.74 -10.61 10.79
CA MET A 202 9.50 -10.64 12.05
C MET A 202 8.59 -10.39 13.27
N ILE A 203 7.63 -9.47 13.15
CA ILE A 203 6.69 -9.13 14.22
C ILE A 203 5.67 -10.26 14.43
N SER A 204 5.27 -10.99 13.40
CA SER A 204 4.39 -12.17 13.58
C SER A 204 5.03 -13.30 14.42
N GLY A 205 6.35 -13.25 14.64
CA GLY A 205 7.07 -14.18 15.51
C GLY A 205 6.84 -13.97 17.01
N PHE A 206 6.19 -12.88 17.45
CA PHE A 206 5.99 -12.56 18.88
C PHE A 206 4.95 -13.46 19.60
N GLY A 207 4.44 -14.50 18.93
CA GLY A 207 3.75 -15.64 19.55
C GLY A 207 2.23 -15.62 19.43
N ASN A 208 1.61 -16.81 19.49
CA ASN A 208 0.16 -17.03 19.35
C ASN A 208 -0.67 -16.62 20.58
N SER A 209 -0.10 -15.88 21.53
CA SER A 209 -0.86 -15.37 22.67
C SER A 209 -1.70 -14.17 22.25
N PHE A 210 -2.85 -13.96 22.90
CA PHE A 210 -3.71 -12.80 22.64
C PHE A 210 -2.94 -11.47 22.73
N VAL A 211 -2.04 -11.36 23.71
CA VAL A 211 -1.15 -10.19 23.88
C VAL A 211 -0.18 -10.05 22.70
N GLY A 212 0.40 -11.15 22.22
CA GLY A 212 1.30 -11.16 21.05
C GLY A 212 0.59 -10.68 19.77
N VAL A 213 -0.65 -11.11 19.56
CA VAL A 213 -1.49 -10.65 18.44
C VAL A 213 -1.76 -9.15 18.52
N LEU A 214 -2.12 -8.63 19.70
CA LEU A 214 -2.36 -7.19 19.89
C LEU A 214 -1.10 -6.35 19.62
N ILE A 215 0.05 -6.78 20.15
CA ILE A 215 1.33 -6.10 19.91
C ILE A 215 1.65 -6.08 18.41
N THR A 216 1.43 -7.20 17.72
CA THR A 216 1.64 -7.33 16.28
C THR A 216 0.78 -6.35 15.50
N ILE A 217 -0.51 -6.30 15.79
CA ILE A 217 -1.47 -5.39 15.15
C ILE A 217 -1.04 -3.92 15.33
N ILE A 218 -0.68 -3.53 16.54
CA ILE A 218 -0.29 -2.14 16.84
C ILE A 218 0.99 -1.76 16.09
N LEU A 219 2.03 -2.60 16.15
CA LEU A 219 3.31 -2.33 15.48
C LEU A 219 3.16 -2.29 13.96
N SER A 220 2.45 -3.26 13.36
CA SER A 220 2.19 -3.29 11.92
C SER A 220 1.40 -2.06 11.46
N THR A 221 0.43 -1.62 12.27
CA THR A 221 -0.36 -0.42 11.97
C THR A 221 0.47 0.86 12.04
N LEU A 222 1.35 0.99 13.04
CA LEU A 222 2.28 2.13 13.14
C LEU A 222 3.18 2.22 11.91
N ILE A 223 3.73 1.08 11.48
CA ILE A 223 4.54 1.00 10.26
C ILE A 223 3.71 1.42 9.04
N SER A 224 2.48 0.94 8.92
CA SER A 224 1.58 1.28 7.80
C SER A 224 1.32 2.80 7.70
N VAL A 225 1.00 3.45 8.82
CA VAL A 225 0.79 4.91 8.87
C VAL A 225 2.08 5.66 8.53
N PHE A 226 3.23 5.22 9.05
CA PHE A 226 4.52 5.81 8.72
C PHE A 226 4.83 5.73 7.22
N ILE A 227 4.60 4.56 6.60
CA ILE A 227 4.83 4.36 5.17
C ILE A 227 3.89 5.20 4.32
N ALA A 228 2.62 5.40 4.74
CA ALA A 228 1.70 6.30 4.05
C ALA A 228 2.20 7.75 4.04
N ILE A 229 2.70 8.24 5.18
CA ILE A 229 3.29 9.59 5.31
C ILE A 229 4.56 9.71 4.45
N PHE A 230 5.45 8.72 4.53
CA PHE A 230 6.68 8.68 3.76
C PHE A 230 6.41 8.68 2.25
N SER A 231 5.46 7.87 1.79
CA SER A 231 5.12 7.76 0.37
C SER A 231 4.54 9.05 -0.18
N PHE A 232 3.70 9.74 0.60
CA PHE A 232 3.20 11.05 0.25
C PHE A 232 4.34 12.08 0.08
N ARG A 233 5.25 12.16 1.06
CA ARG A 233 6.39 13.10 1.02
C ARG A 233 7.36 12.79 -0.12
N PHE A 234 7.65 11.51 -0.33
CA PHE A 234 8.45 11.06 -1.46
C PHE A 234 7.85 11.53 -2.78
N TYR A 235 6.53 11.36 -2.97
CA TYR A 235 5.85 11.85 -4.17
C TYR A 235 6.01 13.36 -4.36
N GLN A 236 5.87 14.18 -3.30
CA GLN A 236 6.05 15.63 -3.40
C GLN A 236 7.45 16.01 -3.88
N VAL A 237 8.50 15.41 -3.30
CA VAL A 237 9.89 15.67 -3.68
C VAL A 237 10.20 15.13 -5.08
N TYR A 238 9.65 13.97 -5.43
CA TYR A 238 9.81 13.36 -6.74
C TYR A 238 9.18 14.20 -7.87
N ARG A 239 8.03 14.83 -7.58
CA ARG A 239 7.34 15.76 -8.48
C ARG A 239 8.11 17.07 -8.67
N GLN A 240 8.68 17.63 -7.61
CA GLN A 240 9.38 18.92 -7.65
C GLN A 240 10.77 18.83 -8.28
N SER A 241 11.37 17.64 -8.30
CA SER A 241 12.66 17.43 -8.93
C SER A 241 12.53 17.61 -10.47
N PRO A 242 13.27 18.55 -11.11
CA PRO A 242 13.11 18.83 -12.53
C PRO A 242 13.43 17.59 -13.38
N THR A 243 12.55 17.30 -14.33
CA THR A 243 12.88 16.46 -15.49
C THR A 243 13.74 17.31 -16.40
N ASN A 244 15.07 17.16 -16.31
CA ASN A 244 15.96 17.70 -17.33
C ASN A 244 15.57 17.02 -18.64
N TYR A 245 14.93 17.78 -19.54
CA TYR A 245 14.81 17.44 -20.95
C TYR A 245 16.12 17.79 -21.65
#